data_AF-A0A538MI35-F1
#
_entry.id   AF-A0A538MI35-F1
#
_cell.length_a   1.000
_cell.length_b   1.000
_cell.length_c   1.000
_cell.angle_alpha   90.00
_cell.angle_beta   90.00
_cell.angle_gamma   90.00
#
_symmetry.space_group_name_H-M   'P 1'
#
loop_
_entity.id
_entity.type
_entity.pdbx_description
1 polymer ?
#
loop_
_entity_poly.entity_id
_entity_poly.type
_entity_poly.pdbx_seq_one_letter_code
_entity_poly.pdbx_strand_id
1 'polypeptide(L)'
;MPRQRTYSASEAAAALGISVDTLRRWDRDGRIRTRRDAANRRTVTAGEIARLRGSEPRELSARNRFRGTVREIKTEGLLSQVELDAGPFRVVAVVTREAVEELGLEPGAPATAIVKATSVMLER
;
A
#
# COMPACT_ATOMS: atom_id res chain seq x y z
N MET A 1 -8.03 -1.96 -20.36
CA MET A 1 -7.76 -2.80 -19.16
C MET A 1 -6.26 -2.97 -19.01
N PRO A 2 -5.63 -2.59 -17.88
CA PRO A 2 -4.19 -2.79 -17.69
C PRO A 2 -3.89 -4.30 -17.63
N ARG A 3 -2.88 -4.75 -18.39
CA ARG A 3 -2.39 -6.13 -18.34
C ARG A 3 -1.84 -6.41 -16.94
N GLN A 4 -2.49 -7.28 -16.16
CA GLN A 4 -1.94 -7.71 -14.88
C GLN A 4 -0.61 -8.42 -15.13
N ARG A 5 0.49 -7.87 -14.61
CA ARG A 5 1.82 -8.47 -14.74
C ARG A 5 1.84 -9.82 -14.03
N THR A 6 2.24 -10.86 -14.76
CA THR A 6 2.39 -12.23 -14.27
C THR A 6 3.88 -12.57 -14.14
N TYR A 7 4.23 -13.24 -13.06
CA TYR A 7 5.57 -13.69 -12.73
C TYR A 7 5.61 -15.22 -12.79
N SER A 8 6.72 -15.81 -13.19
CA SER A 8 6.95 -17.26 -13.03
C SER A 8 7.03 -17.65 -11.55
N ALA A 9 6.88 -18.94 -11.25
CA ALA A 9 7.07 -19.46 -9.90
C ALA A 9 8.44 -19.13 -9.26
N SER A 10 9.50 -18.91 -10.06
CA SER A 10 10.82 -18.51 -9.52
C SER A 10 10.85 -17.02 -9.18
N GLU A 11 10.41 -16.16 -10.09
CA GLU A 11 10.32 -14.71 -9.85
C GLU A 11 9.35 -14.37 -8.71
N ALA A 12 8.25 -15.12 -8.59
CA ALA A 12 7.27 -14.96 -7.52
C ALA A 12 7.75 -15.47 -6.15
N ALA A 13 8.80 -16.31 -6.11
CA ALA A 13 9.45 -16.77 -4.88
C ALA A 13 10.65 -15.88 -4.48
N ALA A 14 11.29 -15.23 -5.46
CA ALA A 14 12.25 -14.15 -5.24
C ALA A 14 11.56 -12.85 -4.78
N ALA A 15 10.41 -12.52 -5.38
CA ALA A 15 9.38 -11.75 -4.70
C ALA A 15 8.78 -12.59 -3.56
N LEU A 16 8.06 -11.98 -2.62
CA LEU A 16 7.86 -12.55 -1.27
C LEU A 16 9.21 -12.65 -0.51
N GLY A 17 10.11 -13.57 -0.89
CA GLY A 17 11.37 -13.87 -0.18
C GLY A 17 11.40 -15.30 0.36
N ILE A 18 10.99 -16.27 -0.46
CA ILE A 18 10.85 -17.70 -0.08
C ILE A 18 11.54 -18.60 -1.09
N SER A 19 11.78 -19.87 -0.75
CA SER A 19 12.26 -20.84 -1.75
C SER A 19 11.15 -21.18 -2.77
N VAL A 20 11.56 -21.58 -3.98
CA VAL A 20 10.61 -22.04 -5.02
C VAL A 20 9.82 -23.26 -4.55
N ASP A 21 10.41 -24.10 -3.70
CA ASP A 21 9.71 -25.26 -3.12
C ASP A 21 8.74 -24.87 -2.01
N THR A 22 9.01 -23.82 -1.24
CA THR A 22 8.01 -23.20 -0.36
C THR A 22 6.82 -22.66 -1.17
N LEU A 23 7.07 -22.00 -2.30
CA LEU A 23 5.99 -21.52 -3.19
C LEU A 23 5.18 -22.69 -3.80
N ARG A 24 5.85 -23.76 -4.26
CA ARG A 24 5.20 -24.99 -4.76
C ARG A 24 4.39 -25.70 -3.68
N ARG A 25 4.86 -25.69 -2.43
CA ARG A 25 4.13 -26.19 -1.27
C ARG A 25 2.90 -25.31 -1.01
N TRP A 26 3.05 -23.99 -0.98
CA TRP A 26 1.91 -23.08 -0.80
C TRP A 26 0.85 -23.21 -1.89
N ASP A 27 1.25 -23.51 -3.14
CA ASP A 27 0.33 -23.78 -4.26
C ASP A 27 -0.48 -25.05 -4.00
N ARG A 28 0.16 -26.12 -3.54
CA ARG A 28 -0.50 -27.37 -3.13
C ARG A 28 -1.41 -27.18 -1.92
N ASP A 29 -0.96 -26.39 -0.95
CA ASP A 29 -1.66 -26.08 0.30
C ASP A 29 -2.76 -25.00 0.10
N GLY A 30 -3.02 -24.52 -1.13
CA GLY A 30 -4.02 -23.49 -1.45
C GLY A 30 -3.71 -22.09 -0.92
N ARG A 31 -2.51 -21.86 -0.37
CA ARG A 31 -2.09 -20.60 0.26
C ARG A 31 -1.73 -19.50 -0.73
N ILE A 32 -1.28 -19.87 -1.94
CA ILE A 32 -0.99 -18.94 -3.04
C ILE A 32 -1.84 -19.28 -4.28
N ARG A 33 -2.41 -18.26 -4.91
CA ARG A 33 -3.23 -18.37 -6.12
C ARG A 33 -2.33 -18.38 -7.37
N THR A 34 -2.10 -19.54 -7.95
CA THR A 34 -1.35 -19.66 -9.22
C THR A 34 -2.26 -19.85 -10.42
N ARG A 35 -1.74 -19.55 -11.61
CA ARG A 35 -2.32 -19.90 -12.91
C ARG A 35 -1.31 -20.71 -13.73
N ARG A 36 -1.80 -21.42 -14.74
CA ARG A 36 -0.95 -22.05 -15.77
C ARG A 36 -0.89 -21.16 -17.01
N ASP A 37 0.30 -20.99 -17.58
CA ASP A 37 0.46 -20.39 -18.90
C ASP A 37 0.27 -21.42 -20.02
N ALA A 38 0.37 -21.00 -21.28
CA ALA A 38 0.24 -21.88 -22.45
C ALA A 38 1.32 -22.98 -22.52
N ALA A 39 2.43 -22.85 -21.77
CA ALA A 39 3.48 -23.85 -21.62
C ALA A 39 3.33 -24.69 -20.32
N ASN A 40 2.14 -24.66 -19.69
CA ASN A 40 1.80 -25.33 -18.43
C ASN A 40 2.71 -24.94 -17.23
N ARG A 41 3.38 -23.80 -17.29
CA ARG A 41 4.22 -23.29 -16.20
C ARG A 41 3.36 -22.55 -15.18
N ARG A 42 3.72 -22.68 -13.90
CA ARG A 42 3.09 -21.92 -12.81
C ARG A 42 3.45 -20.44 -12.92
N THR A 43 2.42 -19.61 -12.87
CA THR A 43 2.52 -18.15 -12.87
C THR A 43 1.71 -17.57 -11.72
N VAL A 44 2.16 -16.44 -11.18
CA VAL A 44 1.53 -15.70 -10.07
C VAL A 44 1.29 -14.26 -10.53
N THR A 45 0.15 -13.67 -10.20
CA THR A 45 -0.15 -12.28 -10.55
C THR A 45 0.56 -11.32 -9.58
N ALA A 46 0.86 -10.10 -10.05
CA ALA A 46 1.40 -9.03 -9.21
C ALA A 46 0.57 -8.79 -7.93
N GLY A 47 -0.77 -8.81 -8.05
CA GLY A 47 -1.68 -8.64 -6.91
C GLY A 47 -1.55 -9.77 -5.89
N GLU A 48 -1.47 -11.03 -6.34
CA GLU A 48 -1.30 -12.16 -5.41
C GLU A 48 0.03 -12.10 -4.64
N ILE A 49 1.09 -11.57 -5.27
CA ILE A 49 2.37 -11.30 -4.58
C ILE A 49 2.19 -10.18 -3.54
N ALA A 50 1.46 -9.10 -3.85
CA ALA A 50 1.16 -8.03 -2.90
C ALA A 50 0.33 -8.56 -1.70
N ARG A 51 -0.70 -9.37 -1.95
CA ARG A 51 -1.49 -10.10 -0.93
C ARG A 51 -0.64 -10.87 0.05
N LEU A 52 0.31 -11.65 -0.44
CA LEU A 52 1.17 -12.48 0.41
C LEU A 52 2.31 -11.70 1.07
N ARG A 53 2.69 -10.52 0.56
CA ARG A 53 3.54 -9.56 1.29
C ARG A 53 2.78 -8.78 2.38
N GLY A 54 1.46 -8.90 2.48
CA GLY A 54 0.62 -8.06 3.35
C GLY A 54 0.44 -6.62 2.85
N SER A 55 0.84 -6.33 1.60
CA SER A 55 0.84 -5.00 0.98
C SER A 55 -0.45 -4.67 0.22
N GLU A 56 -1.54 -5.42 0.46
CA GLU A 56 -2.84 -5.10 -0.14
C GLU A 56 -3.35 -3.75 0.36
N PRO A 57 -3.95 -2.92 -0.51
CA PRO A 57 -4.65 -1.73 -0.07
C PRO A 57 -5.78 -2.14 0.89
N ARG A 58 -5.63 -1.85 2.18
CA ARG A 58 -6.74 -2.04 3.12
C ARG A 58 -7.95 -1.24 2.63
N GLU A 59 -9.08 -1.92 2.47
CA GLU A 59 -10.36 -1.28 2.20
C GLU A 59 -10.81 -0.50 3.45
N LEU A 60 -10.37 0.76 3.53
CA LEU A 60 -10.78 1.68 4.58
C LEU A 60 -12.15 2.27 4.22
N SER A 61 -13.08 2.24 5.17
CA SER A 61 -14.43 2.84 5.05
C SER A 61 -14.42 4.37 4.93
N ALA A 62 -13.26 5.01 5.12
CA ALA A 62 -13.04 6.43 4.89
C ALA A 62 -13.13 6.76 3.39
N ARG A 63 -14.16 7.54 3.03
CA ARG A 63 -14.48 7.94 1.65
C ARG A 63 -13.64 9.11 1.15
N ASN A 64 -13.23 10.02 2.03
CA ASN A 64 -12.48 11.22 1.66
C ASN A 64 -10.99 10.87 1.59
N ARG A 65 -10.37 11.03 0.43
CA ARG A 65 -8.96 10.72 0.18
C ARG A 65 -8.31 11.84 -0.61
N PHE A 66 -7.38 12.55 0.02
CA PHE A 66 -6.65 13.67 -0.56
C PHE A 66 -5.24 13.21 -0.88
N ARG A 67 -4.99 12.89 -2.15
CA ARG A 67 -3.65 12.55 -2.65
C ARG A 67 -2.85 13.83 -2.84
N GLY A 68 -1.60 13.82 -2.42
CA GLY A 68 -0.73 14.98 -2.51
C GLY A 68 0.73 14.65 -2.21
N THR A 69 1.53 15.69 -2.08
CA THR A 69 2.93 15.59 -1.69
C THR A 69 3.10 16.18 -0.30
N VAL A 70 3.91 15.54 0.55
CA VAL A 70 4.28 16.09 1.86
C VAL A 70 5.03 17.40 1.65
N ARG A 71 4.49 18.49 2.20
CA ARG A 71 5.08 19.82 2.13
C ARG A 71 6.05 20.06 3.28
N GLU A 72 5.61 19.76 4.50
CA GLU A 72 6.34 20.02 5.74
C GLU A 72 5.89 19.01 6.81
N ILE A 73 6.81 18.68 7.73
CA ILE A 73 6.52 17.91 8.94
C ILE A 73 7.13 18.66 10.13
N LYS A 74 6.34 18.86 11.19
CA LYS A 74 6.78 19.44 12.47
C LYS A 74 6.50 18.46 13.59
N THR A 75 7.52 18.03 14.30
CA THR A 75 7.44 16.99 15.34
C THR A 75 7.67 17.59 16.71
N GLU A 76 6.73 17.39 17.64
CA GLU A 76 6.83 17.86 19.02
C GLU A 76 6.28 16.77 19.97
N GLY A 77 7.11 16.32 20.91
CA GLY A 77 6.78 15.17 21.77
C GLY A 77 6.35 13.95 20.94
N LEU A 78 5.29 13.27 21.35
CA LEU A 78 4.76 12.08 20.68
C LEU A 78 3.96 12.39 19.39
N LEU A 79 3.75 13.67 19.07
CA LEU A 79 2.91 14.09 17.95
C LEU A 79 3.74 14.71 16.82
N SER A 80 3.15 14.72 15.62
CA SER A 80 3.69 15.39 14.45
C SER A 80 2.57 16.00 13.62
N GLN A 81 2.69 17.28 13.32
CA GLN A 81 1.90 17.95 12.30
C GLN A 81 2.52 17.64 10.93
N VAL A 82 1.74 17.03 10.05
CA VAL A 82 2.09 16.74 8.66
C VAL A 82 1.21 17.59 7.77
N GLU A 83 1.82 18.25 6.78
CA GLU A 83 1.11 19.05 5.80
C GLU A 83 1.27 18.46 4.40
N LEU A 84 0.16 18.33 3.67
CA LEU A 84 0.14 17.86 2.29
C LEU A 84 -0.35 18.97 1.35
N ASP A 85 0.37 19.19 0.26
CA ASP A 85 -0.13 19.91 -0.91
C ASP A 85 -0.93 18.92 -1.77
N ALA A 86 -2.27 18.99 -1.70
CA ALA A 86 -3.21 18.05 -2.30
C ALA A 86 -4.02 18.71 -3.43
N GLY A 87 -3.36 18.99 -4.55
CA GLY A 87 -3.92 19.77 -5.64
C GLY A 87 -4.00 21.25 -5.25
N PRO A 88 -5.16 21.93 -5.36
CA PRO A 88 -5.30 23.33 -4.97
C PRO A 88 -5.46 23.54 -3.45
N PHE A 89 -5.48 22.47 -2.65
CA PHE A 89 -5.76 22.52 -1.21
C PHE A 89 -4.54 22.08 -0.39
N ARG A 90 -4.26 22.80 0.71
CA ARG A 90 -3.33 22.36 1.76
C ARG A 90 -4.12 21.58 2.82
N VAL A 91 -3.77 20.33 3.04
CA VAL A 91 -4.37 19.47 4.05
C VAL A 91 -3.39 19.32 5.21
N VAL A 92 -3.83 19.67 6.43
CA VAL A 92 -3.03 19.54 7.65
C VAL A 92 -3.59 18.39 8.49
N ALA A 93 -2.71 17.52 8.96
CA ALA A 93 -3.06 16.41 9.85
C ALA A 93 -2.12 16.39 11.05
N VAL A 94 -2.63 15.99 12.22
CA VAL A 94 -1.81 15.65 13.38
C VAL A 94 -1.83 14.13 13.53
N VAL A 95 -0.66 13.52 13.57
CA VAL A 95 -0.44 12.07 13.70
C VAL A 95 0.58 11.81 14.81
N THR A 96 0.81 10.54 15.19
CA THR A 96 1.94 10.22 16.09
C THR A 96 3.27 10.36 15.34
N ARG A 97 4.34 10.63 16.09
CA ARG A 97 5.71 10.60 15.57
C ARG A 97 6.04 9.23 14.96
N GLU A 98 5.68 8.16 15.66
CA GLU A 98 5.87 6.78 15.21
C GLU A 98 5.22 6.52 13.84
N ALA A 99 4.02 7.07 13.59
CA ALA A 99 3.36 6.92 12.29
C ALA A 99 4.07 7.68 11.15
N VAL A 100 4.77 8.79 11.44
CA VAL A 100 5.63 9.47 10.44
C VAL A 100 6.82 8.58 10.09
N GLU A 101 7.46 7.99 11.09
CA GLU A 101 8.63 7.12 10.96
C GLU A 101 8.28 5.80 10.24
N GLU A 102 7.23 5.10 10.66
CA GLU A 102 6.76 3.85 10.06
C GLU A 102 6.31 4.00 8.59
N LEU A 103 5.69 5.13 8.26
CA LEU A 103 5.24 5.42 6.89
C LEU A 103 6.34 6.01 6.00
N GLY A 104 7.53 6.32 6.56
CA GLY A 104 8.63 6.96 5.84
C GLY A 104 8.24 8.33 5.26
N LEU A 105 7.46 9.12 5.99
CA LEU A 105 7.01 10.43 5.52
C LEU A 105 8.13 11.45 5.66
N GLU A 106 8.48 12.09 4.53
CA GLU A 106 9.49 13.15 4.43
C GLU A 106 9.01 14.24 3.44
N PRO A 107 9.44 15.50 3.58
CA PRO A 107 9.12 16.55 2.61
C PRO A 107 9.49 16.15 1.17
N GLY A 108 8.54 16.27 0.24
CA GLY A 108 8.66 15.80 -1.14
C GLY A 108 8.11 14.40 -1.39
N ALA A 109 7.84 13.59 -0.36
CA ALA A 109 7.28 12.25 -0.53
C ALA A 109 5.79 12.28 -0.96
N PRO A 110 5.34 11.33 -1.81
CA PRO A 110 3.93 11.18 -2.14
C PRO A 110 3.16 10.57 -0.97
N ALA A 111 2.04 11.19 -0.58
CA ALA A 111 1.20 10.74 0.52
C ALA A 111 -0.30 10.82 0.19
N THR A 112 -1.14 10.27 1.06
CA THR A 112 -2.60 10.40 0.96
C THR A 112 -3.20 10.61 2.33
N ALA A 113 -3.75 11.79 2.59
CA ALA A 113 -4.58 12.01 3.77
C ALA A 113 -5.93 11.31 3.58
N ILE A 114 -6.36 10.55 4.57
CA ILE A 114 -7.58 9.75 4.53
C ILE A 114 -8.47 10.18 5.70
N VAL A 115 -9.66 10.72 5.39
CA VAL A 115 -10.59 11.26 6.39
C VAL A 115 -11.90 10.48 6.37
N LYS A 116 -12.37 10.06 7.54
CA LYS A 116 -13.66 9.38 7.68
C LYS A 116 -14.79 10.36 7.36
N ALA A 117 -15.75 9.96 6.53
CA ALA A 117 -16.83 10.85 6.07
C ALA A 117 -17.67 11.44 7.23
N THR A 118 -17.85 10.68 8.30
CA THR A 118 -18.59 11.08 9.52
C THR A 118 -17.80 12.00 10.46
N SER A 119 -16.60 12.45 10.07
CA SER A 119 -15.73 13.31 10.88
C SER A 119 -15.45 14.66 10.20
N VAL A 120 -16.18 14.97 9.13
CA VAL A 120 -16.14 16.28 8.45
C VAL A 120 -17.30 17.14 8.93
N MET A 121 -17.00 18.38 9.33
CA MET A 121 -17.98 19.39 9.67
C MET A 121 -18.28 20.27 8.44
N LEU A 122 -19.46 20.89 8.41
CA LEU A 122 -19.88 21.81 7.37
C LEU A 122 -20.22 23.17 7.99
N GLU A 123 -19.80 24.24 7.31
CA GLU A 123 -20.07 25.63 7.64
C GLU A 123 -20.55 26.35 6.35
N ARG A 124 -21.11 27.56 6.47
CA ARG A 124 -21.60 28.38 5.35
C ARG A 124 -20.88 29.72 5.31
#